data_AF-A0A225DM25-F1
#
_entry.id   AF-A0A225DM25-F1
#
_cell.length_a   1.000
_cell.length_b   1.000
_cell.length_c   1.000
_cell.angle_alpha   90.00
_cell.angle_beta   90.00
_cell.angle_gamma   90.00
#
_symmetry.space_group_name_H-M   'P 1'
#
loop_
_entity.id
_entity.type
_entity.pdbx_description
1 polymer ?
#
loop_
_entity_poly.entity_id
_entity_poly.type
_entity_poly.pdbx_seq_one_letter_code
_entity_poly.pdbx_strand_id
1 'polypeptide(L)'
;MFSVLRLPIRTPNDVGQYVTTYAPPVTFYGSVQPVPRDLYERYGLELQRSYVNVYLQRNVIDVARDVSGDQIVFNGATYQCVSKTAWDAIDGWDAVLCVLITEPAAC
;
A
#
# COMPACT_ATOMS: atom_id res chain seq x y z
N MET A 1 -11.31 5.39 -7.82
CA MET A 1 -10.57 4.42 -8.63
C MET A 1 -9.12 4.52 -8.24
N PHE A 2 -8.48 3.41 -7.88
CA PHE A 2 -7.07 3.36 -7.52
C PHE A 2 -6.43 2.15 -8.20
N SER A 3 -5.12 2.23 -8.44
CA SER A 3 -4.38 1.12 -9.06
C SER A 3 -3.46 0.48 -8.03
N VAL A 4 -3.50 -0.84 -7.92
CA VAL A 4 -2.62 -1.60 -7.03
C VAL A 4 -1.47 -2.16 -7.86
N LEU A 5 -0.26 -1.76 -7.50
CA LEU A 5 1.00 -2.31 -7.99
C LEU A 5 1.38 -3.49 -7.09
N ARG A 6 1.20 -4.70 -7.62
CA ARG A 6 1.60 -5.92 -6.89
C ARG A 6 3.10 -6.12 -7.02
N LEU A 7 3.76 -6.49 -5.93
CA LEU A 7 5.13 -7.02 -5.98
C LEU A 7 5.10 -8.50 -6.39
N PRO A 8 5.62 -8.87 -7.58
CA PRO A 8 5.62 -10.24 -8.05
C PRO A 8 6.76 -11.05 -7.43
N ILE A 9 8.01 -10.55 -7.44
CA ILE A 9 9.19 -11.17 -6.81
C ILE A 9 10.42 -10.27 -6.99
N ARG A 10 11.46 -10.42 -6.15
CA ARG A 10 12.76 -9.75 -6.37
C ARG A 10 13.57 -10.55 -7.39
N THR A 11 13.95 -9.94 -8.50
CA THR A 11 14.74 -10.61 -9.55
C THR A 11 16.21 -10.26 -9.36
N PRO A 12 17.14 -11.23 -9.31
CA PRO A 12 18.56 -10.93 -9.29
C PRO A 12 18.98 -10.30 -10.62
N ASN A 13 19.73 -9.20 -10.57
CA ASN A 13 20.39 -8.64 -11.74
C ASN A 13 21.74 -9.34 -12.00
N ASP A 14 22.36 -9.07 -13.16
CA ASP A 14 23.65 -9.66 -13.58
C ASP A 14 24.83 -9.33 -12.64
N VAL A 15 24.63 -8.46 -11.65
CA VAL A 15 25.62 -8.06 -10.63
C VAL A 15 25.33 -8.73 -9.27
N GLY A 16 24.31 -9.59 -9.20
CA GLY A 16 23.91 -10.29 -7.96
C GLY A 16 23.12 -9.43 -6.97
N GLN A 17 22.61 -8.27 -7.38
CA GLN A 17 21.71 -7.44 -6.59
C GLN A 17 20.25 -7.80 -6.88
N TYR A 18 19.45 -7.87 -5.82
CA TYR A 18 18.01 -8.10 -5.93
C TYR A 18 17.29 -6.80 -6.31
N VAL A 19 16.91 -6.67 -7.58
CA VAL A 19 16.10 -5.54 -8.06
C VAL A 19 14.64 -5.83 -7.77
N THR A 20 13.99 -4.88 -7.13
CA THR A 20 12.56 -4.96 -6.81
C THR A 20 11.78 -4.49 -8.03
N THR A 21 11.30 -5.43 -8.84
CA THR A 21 10.52 -5.14 -10.04
C THR A 21 9.04 -5.25 -9.71
N TYR A 22 8.23 -4.22 -9.99
CA TYR A 22 6.79 -4.26 -9.75
C TYR A 22 6.05 -4.83 -10.97
N ALA A 23 4.98 -5.58 -10.73
CA ALA A 23 4.11 -6.06 -11.80
C ALA A 23 3.30 -4.90 -12.41
N PRO A 24 2.72 -5.05 -13.61
CA PRO A 24 1.83 -4.04 -14.17
C PRO A 24 0.72 -3.67 -13.17
N PRO A 25 0.44 -2.37 -12.98
CA PRO A 25 -0.59 -1.92 -12.05
C PRO A 25 -1.94 -2.48 -12.45
N VAL A 26 -2.62 -3.16 -11.53
CA VAL A 26 -3.98 -3.66 -11.73
C VAL A 26 -4.94 -2.66 -11.11
N THR A 27 -5.90 -2.18 -11.89
CA THR A 27 -6.83 -1.16 -11.41
C THR A 27 -7.99 -1.78 -10.66
N PHE A 28 -8.29 -1.22 -9.48
CA PHE A 28 -9.34 -1.67 -8.58
C PHE A 28 -10.28 -0.53 -8.18
N TYR A 29 -11.45 -0.97 -7.73
CA TYR A 29 -12.45 -0.13 -7.09
C TYR A 29 -12.50 -0.48 -5.61
N GLY A 30 -12.70 0.54 -4.79
CA GLY A 30 -12.78 0.43 -3.34
C GLY A 30 -12.84 1.82 -2.72
N SER A 31 -12.76 1.88 -1.40
CA SER A 31 -12.85 3.11 -0.63
C SER A 31 -11.48 3.52 -0.12
N VAL A 32 -11.08 4.76 -0.38
CA VAL A 32 -9.85 5.35 0.18
C VAL A 32 -10.29 6.42 1.16
N GLN A 33 -9.86 6.30 2.40
CA GLN A 33 -10.22 7.22 3.47
C GLN A 33 -8.96 7.75 4.16
N PRO A 34 -8.85 9.07 4.37
CA PRO A 34 -7.72 9.62 5.11
C PRO A 34 -7.80 9.19 6.57
N VAL A 35 -6.65 8.83 7.15
CA VAL A 35 -6.59 8.54 8.58
C VAL A 35 -6.47 9.88 9.32
N PRO A 36 -7.38 10.18 10.26
CA PRO A 36 -7.30 11.39 11.07
C PRO A 36 -6.13 11.31 12.06
N ARG A 37 -5.54 12.46 12.41
CA ARG A 37 -4.28 12.55 13.18
C ARG A 37 -4.41 12.01 14.60
N ASP A 38 -5.59 12.05 15.19
CA ASP A 38 -5.90 11.48 16.51
C ASP A 38 -5.68 9.96 16.56
N LEU A 39 -5.80 9.28 15.42
CA LEU A 39 -5.48 7.85 15.31
C LEU A 39 -3.98 7.57 15.16
N TYR A 40 -3.15 8.57 14.83
CA TYR A 40 -1.72 8.37 14.62
C TYR A 40 -1.04 8.04 15.95
N GLU A 41 -1.40 8.75 17.00
CA GLU A 41 -0.91 8.50 18.36
C GLU A 41 -1.32 7.11 18.87
N ARG A 42 -2.56 6.69 18.56
CA ARG A 42 -3.07 5.37 18.99
C ARG A 42 -2.39 4.20 18.27
N TYR A 43 -1.99 4.41 17.02
CA TYR A 43 -1.32 3.40 16.20
C TYR A 43 0.21 3.49 16.23
N GLY A 44 0.78 4.47 16.95
CA GLY A 44 2.23 4.68 17.00
C GLY A 44 2.83 5.11 15.65
N LEU A 45 2.05 5.82 14.83
CA LEU A 45 2.42 6.25 13.48
C LEU A 45 3.19 7.58 13.49
N GLU A 46 4.04 7.79 12.49
CA GLU A 46 4.86 9.01 12.38
C GLU A 46 4.02 10.22 11.96
N LEU A 47 3.94 11.26 12.80
CA LEU A 47 3.16 12.48 12.50
C LEU A 47 3.62 13.25 11.25
N GLN A 48 4.84 13.00 10.77
CA GLN A 48 5.40 13.64 9.58
C GLN A 48 4.95 12.97 8.28
N ARG A 49 4.29 11.80 8.35
CA ARG A 49 3.83 11.06 7.18
C ARG A 49 2.32 11.11 7.04
N SER A 50 1.82 11.03 5.80
CA SER A 50 0.40 10.96 5.51
C SER A 50 -0.05 9.52 5.39
N TYR A 51 -1.09 9.14 6.12
CA TYR A 51 -1.66 7.79 6.10
C TYR A 51 -3.07 7.75 5.54
N VAL A 52 -3.37 6.69 4.79
CA VAL A 52 -4.70 6.43 4.23
C VAL A 52 -5.10 4.98 4.52
N ASN A 53 -6.37 4.78 4.82
CA ASN A 53 -6.98 3.46 4.87
C ASN A 53 -7.61 3.16 3.51
N VAL A 54 -7.26 2.01 2.94
CA VAL A 54 -7.83 1.51 1.69
C VAL A 54 -8.60 0.24 1.97
N TYR A 55 -9.87 0.26 1.61
CA TYR A 55 -10.78 -0.89 1.72
C TYR A 55 -10.98 -1.50 0.34
N LEU A 56 -10.62 -2.78 0.19
CA LEU A 56 -10.70 -3.47 -1.11
C LEU A 56 -10.97 -4.97 -1.00
N GLN A 57 -11.75 -5.54 -1.92
CA GLN A 57 -12.18 -6.95 -1.90
C GLN A 57 -11.14 -7.93 -2.48
N ARG A 58 -9.86 -7.73 -2.16
CA ARG A 58 -8.77 -8.56 -2.67
C ARG A 58 -7.64 -8.65 -1.66
N ASN A 59 -7.03 -9.82 -1.62
CA ASN A 59 -5.83 -10.05 -0.82
C ASN A 59 -4.65 -9.18 -1.32
N VAL A 60 -4.30 -8.18 -0.51
CA VAL A 60 -3.10 -7.34 -0.64
C VAL A 60 -1.99 -7.91 0.27
N ILE A 61 -0.75 -7.81 -0.16
CA ILE A 61 0.41 -8.16 0.64
C ILE A 61 0.91 -6.91 1.37
N ASP A 62 0.98 -6.95 2.70
CA ASP A 62 1.56 -5.88 3.51
C ASP A 62 3.08 -5.96 3.59
N VAL A 63 3.70 -4.90 4.13
CA VAL A 63 5.15 -4.90 4.39
C VAL A 63 5.46 -5.95 5.45
N ALA A 64 6.38 -6.85 5.12
CA ALA A 64 6.97 -7.79 6.06
C ALA A 64 8.49 -7.67 6.03
N ARG A 65 9.17 -8.27 7.01
CA ARG A 65 10.62 -8.15 7.18
C ARG A 65 11.43 -8.48 5.90
N ASP A 66 10.88 -9.33 5.03
CA ASP A 66 11.49 -9.77 3.77
C ASP A 66 10.66 -9.40 2.51
N VAL A 67 9.58 -8.64 2.66
CA VAL A 67 8.66 -8.29 1.56
C VAL A 67 8.37 -6.79 1.60
N SER A 68 8.69 -6.08 0.52
CA SER A 68 8.52 -4.62 0.44
C SER A 68 7.05 -4.17 0.43
N GLY A 69 6.06 -5.09 0.43
CA GLY A 69 4.62 -4.82 0.43
C GLY A 69 4.07 -4.21 -0.86
N ASP A 70 2.80 -4.44 -1.16
CA ASP A 70 2.17 -3.86 -2.36
C ASP A 70 2.07 -2.34 -2.28
N GLN A 71 2.07 -1.68 -3.44
CA GLN A 71 1.90 -0.23 -3.54
C GLN A 71 0.54 0.11 -4.15
N ILE A 72 -0.04 1.22 -3.72
CA ILE A 72 -1.32 1.73 -4.20
C ILE A 72 -1.09 3.09 -4.80
N VAL A 73 -1.46 3.27 -6.06
CA VAL A 73 -1.45 4.55 -6.75
C VAL A 73 -2.86 5.12 -6.73
N PHE A 74 -3.02 6.27 -6.11
CA PHE A 74 -4.29 6.98 -6.05
C PHE A 74 -4.06 8.47 -6.28
N ASN A 75 -4.82 9.06 -7.21
CA ASN A 75 -4.75 10.49 -7.53
C ASN A 75 -3.33 10.99 -7.88
N GLY A 76 -2.54 10.18 -8.58
CA GLY A 76 -1.16 10.48 -8.94
C GLY A 76 -0.14 10.29 -7.82
N ALA A 77 -0.58 10.04 -6.59
CA ALA A 77 0.26 9.75 -5.44
C ALA A 77 0.46 8.24 -5.27
N THR A 78 1.63 7.84 -4.74
CA THR A 78 1.93 6.44 -4.44
C THR A 78 1.97 6.23 -2.94
N TYR A 79 1.24 5.22 -2.48
CA TYR A 79 1.14 4.81 -1.09
C TYR A 79 1.70 3.39 -0.93
N GLN A 80 2.50 3.16 0.09
CA GLN A 80 3.03 1.86 0.45
C GLN A 80 2.13 1.20 1.50
N CYS A 81 1.73 -0.06 1.29
CA CYS A 81 0.99 -0.81 2.30
C CYS A 81 1.89 -1.14 3.49
N VAL A 82 1.50 -0.69 4.69
CA VAL A 82 2.26 -0.86 5.94
C VAL A 82 1.66 -1.97 6.80
N SER A 83 0.33 -2.08 6.81
CA SER A 83 -0.37 -3.08 7.59
C SER A 83 -1.66 -3.49 6.90
N LYS A 84 -1.94 -4.79 6.91
CA LYS A 84 -3.22 -5.35 6.47
C LYS A 84 -4.01 -5.84 7.68
N THR A 85 -5.28 -5.46 7.74
CA THR A 85 -6.28 -6.10 8.60
C THR A 85 -7.15 -6.98 7.71
N ALA A 86 -7.00 -8.29 7.87
CA ALA A 86 -7.77 -9.29 7.11
C ALA A 86 -9.22 -9.32 7.60
N TRP A 87 -10.08 -8.54 6.93
CA TRP A 87 -11.54 -8.56 7.13
C TRP A 87 -12.23 -9.45 6.08
N ASP A 88 -11.46 -10.00 5.13
CA ASP A 88 -11.91 -10.90 4.08
C ASP A 88 -12.69 -12.11 4.62
N ALA A 89 -12.29 -12.64 5.78
CA ALA A 89 -12.98 -13.73 6.46
C ALA A 89 -14.36 -13.35 7.06
N ILE A 90 -14.66 -12.05 7.20
CA ILE A 90 -15.89 -11.54 7.81
C ILE A 90 -16.87 -11.04 6.75
N ASP A 91 -16.46 -10.07 5.94
CA ASP A 91 -17.33 -9.38 4.98
C ASP A 91 -16.80 -9.39 3.53
N GLY A 92 -15.65 -10.04 3.30
CA GLY A 92 -15.01 -10.11 1.99
C GLY A 92 -14.23 -8.85 1.60
N TRP A 93 -14.02 -7.90 2.51
CA TRP A 93 -13.20 -6.70 2.30
C TRP A 93 -11.93 -6.78 3.14
N ASP A 94 -10.80 -6.35 2.61
CA ASP A 94 -9.58 -6.12 3.41
C ASP A 94 -9.46 -4.63 3.73
N ALA A 95 -9.08 -4.31 4.97
CA ALA A 95 -8.72 -2.96 5.38
C ALA A 95 -7.20 -2.84 5.45
N VAL A 96 -6.63 -2.00 4.58
CA VAL A 96 -5.18 -1.84 4.45
C VAL A 96 -4.78 -0.43 4.84
N LEU A 97 -3.87 -0.31 5.80
CA LEU A 97 -3.24 0.95 6.16
C LEU A 97 -2.04 1.18 5.23
N CYS A 98 -2.06 2.30 4.53
CA CYS A 98 -1.00 2.70 3.62
C CYS A 98 -0.40 4.04 4.03
N VAL A 99 0.90 4.21 3.78
CA VAL A 99 1.65 5.45 4.02
C VAL A 99 2.07 6.07 2.70
N LEU A 100 1.97 7.38 2.58
CA LEU A 100 2.40 8.12 1.41
C LEU A 100 3.93 8.04 1.27
N ILE A 101 4.39 7.63 0.08
CA ILE A 101 5.82 7.54 -0.25
C ILE A 101 6.23 8.51 -1.36
N THR A 102 5.32 8.75 -2.31
CA THR A 102 5.55 9.66 -3.43
C THR A 102 4.35 10.57 -3.56
N GLU A 103 4.57 11.86 -3.34
CA GLU A 103 3.59 12.91 -3.61
C GLU A 103 3.22 12.91 -5.10
N PRO A 104 1.98 13.28 -5.46
CA PRO A 104 1.63 13.43 -6.86
C PRO A 104 2.55 14.50 -7.47
N ALA A 105 3.07 14.23 -8.66
CA ALA A 105 3.85 15.22 -9.39
C ALA A 105 3.02 16.50 -9.50
N ALA A 106 3.51 17.60 -8.91
CA ALA A 106 2.87 18.90 -9.02
C ALA A 106 2.81 19.26 -10.51
N CYS A 107 1.60 19.46 -11.02
CA CYS A 107 1.38 20.03 -12.35
C CYS A 107 1.82 21.50 -12.36
#